data_AF-A0A967WTK3-F1
#
_entry.id   AF-A0A967WTK3-F1
#
_cell.length_a   1.000
_cell.length_b   1.000
_cell.length_c   1.000
_cell.angle_alpha   90.00
_cell.angle_beta   90.00
_cell.angle_gamma   90.00
#
_symmetry.space_group_name_H-M   'P 1'
#
loop_
_entity.id
_entity.type
_entity.pdbx_description
1 polymer ?
#
loop_
_entity_poly.entity_id
_entity_poly.type
_entity_poly.pdbx_seq_one_letter_code
_entity_poly.pdbx_strand_id
1 'polypeptide(L)'
;MMSLLSFLGRRAIHSIFVLFGLSIVIFVISRIMPGDPARMAVGSRAPQWVVDDLREQMHLDEPLIAQYYYWLRDALRGDFGISLVT
;
A
#
# COMPACT_ATOMS: atom_id res chain seq x y z
N MET A 1 -22.37 11.02 -32.37
CA MET A 1 -21.92 9.68 -31.94
C MET A 1 -20.55 9.84 -31.29
N MET A 2 -20.38 9.59 -29.99
CA MET A 2 -19.04 9.60 -29.39
C MET A 2 -18.21 8.48 -30.03
N SER A 3 -16.97 8.74 -30.45
CA SER A 3 -16.12 7.68 -30.99
C SER A 3 -15.79 6.68 -29.89
N LEU A 4 -15.70 5.38 -30.22
CA LEU A 4 -15.36 4.32 -29.26
C LEU A 4 -14.09 4.66 -28.45
N LEU A 5 -13.09 5.27 -29.10
CA LEU A 5 -11.86 5.77 -28.47
C LEU A 5 -12.13 6.83 -27.38
N SER A 6 -13.00 7.82 -27.65
CA SER A 6 -13.35 8.85 -26.67
C SER A 6 -14.12 8.27 -25.47
N PHE A 7 -14.96 7.26 -25.71
CA PHE A 7 -15.70 6.56 -24.66
C PHE A 7 -14.76 5.70 -23.78
N LEU A 8 -13.85 4.93 -24.40
CA LEU A 8 -12.85 4.13 -23.69
C LEU A 8 -11.92 5.01 -22.85
N GLY A 9 -11.42 6.12 -23.40
CA GLY A 9 -10.56 7.06 -22.68
C GLY A 9 -11.25 7.66 -21.45
N ARG A 10 -12.50 8.13 -21.60
CA ARG A 10 -13.28 8.67 -20.49
C ARG A 10 -13.52 7.60 -19.41
N ARG A 11 -13.86 6.38 -19.80
CA ARG A 11 -14.06 5.26 -18.86
C ARG A 11 -12.77 4.92 -18.11
N ALA A 12 -11.63 4.87 -18.80
CA ALA A 12 -10.34 4.59 -18.20
C ALA A 12 -9.97 5.63 -17.14
N ILE A 13 -10.16 6.93 -17.41
CA ILE A 13 -9.91 8.00 -16.43
C ILE A 13 -10.80 7.82 -15.19
N HIS A 14 -12.09 7.56 -15.38
CA HIS A 14 -13.00 7.30 -14.25
C HIS A 14 -12.56 6.07 -13.44
N SER A 15 -12.17 4.98 -14.11
CA SER A 15 -11.66 3.79 -13.45
C SER A 15 -10.38 4.06 -12.66
N ILE A 16 -9.41 4.80 -13.22
CA ILE A 16 -8.18 5.19 -12.53
C ILE A 16 -8.50 5.99 -11.26
N PHE A 17 -9.42 6.97 -11.36
CA PHE A 17 -9.83 7.77 -10.21
C PHE A 17 -10.46 6.92 -9.10
N VAL A 18 -11.37 6.00 -9.47
CA VAL A 18 -12.01 5.09 -8.52
C VAL A 18 -10.98 4.15 -7.87
N LEU A 19 -10.08 3.56 -8.66
CA LEU A 19 -9.03 2.67 -8.15
C LEU A 19 -8.06 3.40 -7.24
N PHE A 20 -7.69 4.65 -7.58
CA PHE A 20 -6.86 5.49 -6.74
C PHE A 20 -7.54 5.77 -5.40
N GLY A 21 -8.80 6.20 -5.41
CA GLY A 21 -9.58 6.41 -4.18
C GLY A 21 -9.70 5.13 -3.34
N LEU A 22 -10.01 4.00 -3.97
CA LEU A 22 -10.09 2.70 -3.31
C LEU A 22 -8.74 2.29 -2.69
N SER A 23 -7.62 2.54 -3.38
CA SER A 23 -6.29 2.24 -2.87
C SER A 23 -5.96 3.03 -1.60
N ILE A 24 -6.35 4.31 -1.53
CA ILE A 24 -6.18 5.14 -0.32
C ILE A 24 -6.99 4.55 0.83
N VAL A 25 -8.26 4.18 0.57
CA VAL A 25 -9.13 3.59 1.59
C VAL A 25 -8.54 2.31 2.16
N ILE A 26 -8.10 1.39 1.28
CA ILE A 26 -7.48 0.13 1.68
C ILE A 26 -6.19 0.39 2.48
N PHE A 27 -5.35 1.30 2.01
CA PHE A 27 -4.11 1.67 2.68
C PHE A 27 -4.38 2.20 4.10
N VAL A 28 -5.32 3.14 4.24
CA VAL A 28 -5.69 3.72 5.54
C VAL A 28 -6.25 2.66 6.48
N ILE A 29 -7.16 1.80 6.00
CA ILE A 29 -7.69 0.69 6.80
C ILE A 29 -6.56 -0.21 7.30
N SER A 30 -5.59 -0.55 6.43
CA SER A 30 -4.45 -1.39 6.82
C SER A 30 -3.56 -0.78 7.91
N ARG A 31 -3.52 0.55 8.02
CA ARG A 31 -2.72 1.28 9.02
C ARG A 31 -3.48 1.58 10.31
N ILE A 32 -4.81 1.58 10.26
CA ILE A 32 -5.68 1.74 11.45
C ILE A 32 -5.90 0.40 12.15
N MET A 33 -5.74 -0.72 11.43
CA MET A 33 -5.87 -2.04 12.03
C MET A 33 -4.97 -2.17 13.27
N PRO A 34 -5.51 -2.68 14.40
CA PRO A 34 -4.75 -2.81 15.63
C PRO A 34 -3.65 -3.86 15.46
N GLY A 35 -2.43 -3.50 15.83
CA GLY A 35 -1.25 -4.35 15.68
C GLY A 35 -0.14 -3.62 14.94
N ASP A 36 1.10 -3.97 15.28
CA ASP A 36 2.28 -3.42 14.63
C ASP A 36 2.60 -4.24 13.37
N PRO A 37 2.49 -3.67 12.15
CA PRO A 37 2.70 -4.42 10.90
C PRO A 37 4.07 -5.09 10.84
N ALA A 38 5.12 -4.41 11.34
CA ALA A 38 6.46 -4.98 11.39
C ALA A 38 6.50 -6.21 12.32
N ARG A 39 5.90 -6.11 13.51
CA ARG A 39 5.82 -7.24 14.46
C ARG A 39 4.99 -8.40 13.93
N MET A 40 3.91 -8.13 13.20
CA MET A 40 3.11 -9.17 12.60
C MET A 40 3.89 -9.95 11.54
N ALA A 41 4.74 -9.26 10.78
CA ALA A 41 5.56 -9.85 9.73
C ALA A 41 6.67 -10.78 10.24
N VAL A 42 7.39 -10.35 11.28
CA VAL A 42 8.52 -11.14 11.84
C VAL A 42 8.06 -12.15 12.89
N GLY A 43 6.80 -12.07 13.32
CA GLY A 43 6.20 -12.92 14.32
C GLY A 43 6.39 -12.40 15.76
N SER A 44 5.47 -12.82 16.64
CA SER A 44 5.39 -12.32 18.03
C SER A 44 6.60 -12.65 18.91
N ARG A 45 7.41 -13.64 18.53
CA ARG A 45 8.62 -14.08 19.26
C ARG A 45 9.91 -13.41 18.77
N ALA A 46 9.85 -12.63 17.69
CA ALA A 46 11.05 -11.96 17.18
C ALA A 46 11.58 -10.94 18.21
N PRO A 47 12.92 -10.85 18.38
CA PRO A 47 13.52 -9.80 19.19
C PRO A 47 13.12 -8.41 18.70
N GLN A 48 13.04 -7.44 19.63
CA GLN A 48 12.62 -6.07 19.31
C GLN A 48 13.47 -5.41 18.22
N TRP A 49 14.78 -5.65 18.22
CA TRP A 49 15.69 -5.10 17.21
C TRP A 49 15.36 -5.56 15.78
N VAL A 50 14.78 -6.76 15.60
CA VAL A 50 14.32 -7.25 14.29
C VAL A 50 13.06 -6.51 13.85
N VAL A 51 12.17 -6.19 14.78
CA VAL A 51 10.95 -5.43 14.52
C VAL A 51 11.29 -4.01 14.08
N ASP A 52 12.24 -3.38 14.77
CA ASP A 52 12.64 -1.99 14.48
C ASP A 52 13.41 -1.90 13.15
N ASP A 53 14.30 -2.86 12.87
CA ASP A 53 15.00 -2.98 11.59
C ASP A 53 14.02 -3.14 10.42
N LEU A 54 13.01 -4.03 10.56
CA LEU A 54 11.98 -4.18 9.53
C LEU A 54 11.11 -2.92 9.40
N ARG A 55 10.80 -2.24 10.51
CA ARG A 55 10.03 -1.00 10.51
C ARG A 55 10.71 0.06 9.65
N GLU A 56 12.01 0.25 9.84
CA GLU A 56 12.83 1.20 9.06
C GLU A 56 12.91 0.79 7.59
N GLN A 57 13.19 -0.49 7.31
CA GLN A 57 13.27 -1.00 5.92
C GLN A 57 11.95 -0.85 5.15
N MET A 58 10.81 -0.93 5.84
CA MET A 58 9.48 -0.78 5.24
C MET A 58 8.94 0.66 5.30
N HIS A 59 9.76 1.63 5.72
CA HIS A 59 9.38 3.04 5.89
C HIS A 59 8.20 3.25 6.86
N LEU A 60 7.96 2.31 7.77
CA LEU A 60 6.79 2.31 8.65
C LEU A 60 6.90 3.36 9.79
N ASP A 61 8.09 3.93 9.98
CA ASP A 61 8.39 5.05 10.87
C ASP A 61 8.17 6.43 10.22
N GLU A 62 7.96 6.49 8.91
CA GLU A 62 7.75 7.74 8.18
C GLU A 62 6.30 8.28 8.27
N PRO A 63 6.05 9.56 7.94
CA PRO A 63 4.69 10.09 7.84
C PRO A 63 3.81 9.28 6.87
N LEU A 64 2.52 9.11 7.20
CA LEU A 64 1.58 8.29 6.42
C LEU A 64 1.53 8.64 4.92
N ILE A 65 1.73 9.91 4.58
CA ILE A 65 1.76 10.38 3.18
C ILE A 65 2.98 9.79 2.45
N ALA A 66 4.15 9.77 3.09
CA ALA A 66 5.35 9.17 2.53
C ALA A 66 5.18 7.65 2.40
N GLN A 67 4.64 6.98 3.43
CA GLN A 67 4.34 5.55 3.38
C GLN A 67 3.42 5.18 2.21
N TYR A 68 2.35 5.96 1.99
CA TYR A 68 1.45 5.73 0.85
C TYR A 68 2.16 5.93 -0.49
N TYR A 69 3.05 6.92 -0.59
CA TYR A 69 3.84 7.16 -1.79
C TYR A 69 4.74 5.97 -2.13
N TYR A 70 5.52 5.45 -1.16
CA TYR A 70 6.37 4.28 -1.38
C TYR A 70 5.54 3.07 -1.80
N TRP A 71 4.48 2.76 -1.03
CA TRP A 71 3.59 1.64 -1.32
C TRP A 71 2.96 1.74 -2.72
N LEU A 72 2.45 2.92 -3.10
CA LEU A 72 1.82 3.12 -4.40
C LEU A 72 2.84 3.02 -5.54
N ARG A 73 4.03 3.60 -5.37
CA ARG A 73 5.12 3.55 -6.35
C ARG A 73 5.54 2.11 -6.64
N ASP A 74 5.69 1.30 -5.61
CA ASP A 74 6.15 -0.09 -5.74
C ASP A 74 5.04 -0.96 -6.33
N ALA A 75 3.79 -0.78 -5.89
CA ALA A 75 2.62 -1.46 -6.45
C ALA A 75 2.44 -1.16 -7.95
N LEU A 76 2.65 0.09 -8.38
CA LEU A 76 2.61 0.47 -9.81
C LEU A 76 3.73 -0.15 -10.63
N ARG A 77 4.83 -0.59 -10.00
CA ARG A 77 5.91 -1.35 -10.64
C ARG A 77 5.70 -2.86 -10.59
N GLY A 78 4.61 -3.32 -9.97
CA GLY A 78 4.30 -4.73 -9.77
C GLY A 78 4.99 -5.35 -8.55
N ASP A 79 5.60 -4.54 -7.69
CA ASP A 79 6.16 -4.98 -6.42
C ASP A 79 5.16 -4.72 -5.29
N PHE A 80 4.58 -5.80 -4.76
CA PHE A 80 3.58 -5.73 -3.69
C PHE A 80 4.19 -5.95 -2.30
N GLY A 81 5.52 -6.02 -2.20
CA GLY A 81 6.24 -6.33 -0.99
C GLY A 81 6.15 -7.81 -0.58
N ILE A 82 6.53 -8.07 0.67
CA ILE A 82 6.61 -9.42 1.23
C ILE A 82 5.31 -9.73 1.98
N SER A 83 4.78 -10.95 1.81
CA SER A 83 3.65 -11.42 2.61
C SER A 83 4.07 -11.52 4.07
N LEU A 84 3.41 -10.76 4.94
CA LEU A 84 3.70 -10.73 6.38
C LEU A 84 3.13 -11.94 7.12
N VAL A 85 2.37 -12.80 6.43
CA VAL A 85 1.72 -14.01 6.97
C VAL A 85 1.97 -15.16 6.01
N THR A 86 2.37 -16.31 6.53
CA THR A 86 2.34 -17.62 5.87
C THR A 86 1.49 -18.55 6.70
#